data_AF-A0A1Q3NP71-F1
#
_entry.id   AF-A0A1Q3NP71-F1
#
_cell.length_a   1.000
_cell.length_b   1.000
_cell.length_c   1.000
_cell.angle_alpha   90.00
_cell.angle_beta   90.00
_cell.angle_gamma   90.00
#
_symmetry.space_group_name_H-M   'P 1'
#
loop_
_entity.id
_entity.type
_entity.pdbx_description
1 polymer ?
#
loop_
_entity_poly.entity_id
_entity_poly.type
_entity_poly.pdbx_seq_one_letter_code
_entity_poly.pdbx_strand_id
1 'polypeptide(L)'
;MINIQVNPNIYRQQVLMHPDIIYAPAAARGFLVSFHDQRFDIVTDSVEGAQNFTKLWEKVQTSIPNNASKILIAENGQIFTLQKIIVGNQKAPLVQQSSFFILIVTISAIMILAILLWYWRKRPNDQEKAE
;
A
#
# COMPACT_ATOMS: atom_id res chain seq x y z
N MET A 1 22.44 -1.43 3.46
CA MET A 1 23.33 -1.89 4.56
C MET A 1 22.57 -2.88 5.41
N ILE A 2 23.22 -3.95 5.83
CA ILE A 2 22.66 -5.03 6.66
C ILE A 2 23.41 -4.98 7.99
N ASN A 3 22.69 -4.83 9.09
CA ASN A 3 23.26 -4.86 10.43
C ASN A 3 22.74 -6.10 11.17
N ILE A 4 23.64 -6.94 11.67
CA ILE A 4 23.30 -8.18 12.39
C ILE A 4 23.74 -8.03 13.83
N GLN A 5 22.78 -8.13 14.74
CA GLN A 5 23.01 -8.03 16.18
C GLN A 5 22.60 -9.32 16.88
N VAL A 6 23.53 -9.93 17.59
CA VAL A 6 23.23 -11.01 18.54
C VAL A 6 22.83 -10.37 19.86
N ASN A 7 21.54 -10.30 20.13
CA ASN A 7 21.00 -9.72 21.36
C ASN A 7 19.77 -10.52 21.84
N PRO A 8 19.98 -11.55 22.69
CA PRO A 8 18.91 -12.41 23.16
C PRO A 8 17.80 -11.68 23.92
N ASN A 9 18.13 -10.60 24.62
CA ASN A 9 17.16 -9.85 25.41
C ASN A 9 16.18 -9.09 24.51
N ILE A 10 16.71 -8.32 23.55
CA ILE A 10 15.88 -7.59 22.58
C ILE A 10 15.10 -8.59 21.72
N TYR A 11 15.75 -9.66 21.27
CA TYR A 11 15.10 -10.71 20.49
C TYR A 11 13.88 -11.29 21.21
N ARG A 12 14.08 -11.75 22.45
CA ARG A 12 13.03 -12.38 23.25
C ARG A 12 11.90 -11.39 23.55
N GLN A 13 12.21 -10.14 23.89
CA GLN A 13 11.20 -9.11 24.07
C GLN A 13 10.36 -8.93 22.81
N GLN A 14 10.98 -8.87 21.62
CA GLN A 14 10.27 -8.74 20.37
C GLN A 14 9.39 -9.94 20.03
N VAL A 15 9.86 -11.16 20.26
CA VAL A 15 9.05 -12.37 20.08
C VAL A 15 7.84 -12.37 21.02
N LEU A 16 8.03 -11.99 22.28
CA LEU A 16 6.97 -11.96 23.29
C LEU A 16 5.91 -10.86 23.05
N MET A 17 6.19 -9.86 22.21
CA MET A 17 5.20 -8.86 21.80
C MET A 17 4.18 -9.39 20.79
N HIS A 18 4.41 -10.56 20.20
CA HIS A 18 3.53 -11.17 19.20
C HIS A 18 3.09 -12.59 19.59
N PRO A 19 2.51 -12.80 20.79
CA PRO A 19 2.16 -14.13 21.29
C PRO A 19 1.01 -14.78 20.50
N ASP A 20 0.24 -13.98 19.79
CA ASP A 20 -0.85 -14.38 18.90
C ASP A 20 -0.36 -14.97 17.57
N ILE A 21 0.87 -14.63 17.16
CA ILE A 21 1.46 -15.04 15.88
C ILE A 21 2.59 -16.06 16.10
N ILE A 22 3.36 -15.92 17.18
CA ILE A 22 4.57 -16.71 17.42
C ILE A 22 4.41 -17.59 18.65
N TYR A 23 4.54 -18.90 18.46
CA TYR A 23 4.80 -19.82 19.56
C TYR A 23 6.28 -19.74 19.95
N ALA A 24 6.60 -19.25 21.15
CA ALA A 24 7.98 -18.91 21.54
C ALA A 24 9.02 -20.04 21.33
N PRO A 25 8.72 -21.34 21.58
CA PRO A 25 9.65 -22.41 21.25
C PRO A 25 9.97 -22.56 19.77
N ALA A 26 9.05 -22.18 18.87
CA ALA A 26 9.26 -22.21 17.42
C ALA A 26 10.15 -21.06 16.93
N ALA A 27 10.41 -20.05 17.76
CA ALA A 27 11.29 -18.93 17.44
C ALA A 27 12.76 -19.17 17.81
N ALA A 28 13.08 -20.24 18.54
CA ALA A 28 14.45 -20.50 18.96
C ALA A 28 15.42 -20.58 17.76
N ARG A 29 16.60 -19.96 17.89
CA ARG A 29 17.65 -19.93 16.84
C ARG A 29 17.18 -19.35 15.50
N GLY A 30 16.09 -18.59 15.53
CA GLY A 30 15.60 -17.80 14.42
C GLY A 30 16.23 -16.40 14.39
N PHE A 31 15.79 -15.58 13.45
CA PHE A 31 16.21 -14.20 13.36
C PHE A 31 15.03 -13.30 12.99
N LEU A 32 14.98 -12.12 13.63
CA LEU A 32 14.05 -11.07 13.34
C LEU A 32 14.66 -10.15 12.29
N VAL A 33 13.86 -9.78 11.28
CA VAL A 33 14.25 -8.77 10.31
C VAL A 33 13.26 -7.63 10.40
N SER A 34 13.79 -6.44 10.63
CA SER A 34 13.04 -5.19 10.58
C SER A 34 13.53 -4.37 9.40
N PHE A 35 12.59 -3.80 8.66
CA PHE A 35 12.86 -2.87 7.58
C PHE A 35 12.33 -1.49 7.95
N HIS A 36 13.24 -0.52 8.09
CA HIS A 36 12.91 0.89 8.28
C HIS A 36 13.99 1.75 7.62
N ASP A 37 13.62 2.93 7.13
CA ASP A 37 14.55 3.92 6.54
C ASP A 37 15.51 3.33 5.49
N GLN A 38 15.01 2.39 4.67
CA GLN A 38 15.77 1.68 3.63
C GLN A 38 16.94 0.81 4.17
N ARG A 39 16.88 0.41 5.44
CA ARG A 39 17.86 -0.43 6.11
C ARG A 39 17.22 -1.70 6.63
N PHE A 40 18.02 -2.78 6.63
CA PHE A 40 17.65 -4.05 7.24
C PHE A 40 18.41 -4.19 8.55
N ASP A 41 17.65 -4.27 9.64
CA ASP A 41 18.17 -4.59 10.97
C ASP A 41 17.76 -6.01 11.33
N ILE A 42 18.77 -6.80 11.67
CA ILE A 42 18.62 -8.21 11.98
C ILE A 42 18.99 -8.41 13.44
N VAL A 43 18.07 -8.99 14.21
CA VAL A 43 18.29 -9.32 15.61
C VAL A 43 18.07 -10.82 15.79
N THR A 44 18.98 -11.47 16.51
CA THR A 44 18.93 -12.91 16.78
C THR A 44 19.19 -13.19 18.26
N ASP A 45 18.73 -14.34 18.74
CA ASP A 45 18.99 -14.83 20.09
C ASP A 45 20.40 -15.37 20.29
N SER A 46 21.01 -15.91 19.22
CA SER A 46 22.32 -16.57 19.31
C SER A 46 23.18 -16.40 18.06
N VAL A 47 24.43 -16.87 18.16
CA VAL A 47 25.37 -16.95 17.03
C VAL A 47 24.85 -17.92 15.97
N GLU A 48 24.23 -19.03 16.37
CA GLU A 48 23.58 -19.98 15.46
C GLU A 48 22.45 -19.30 14.66
N GLY A 49 21.64 -18.46 15.31
CA GLY A 49 20.62 -17.70 14.59
C GLY A 49 21.21 -16.69 13.59
N ALA A 50 22.36 -16.09 13.88
CA ALA A 50 23.10 -15.27 12.91
C ALA A 50 23.63 -16.10 11.73
N GLN A 51 24.10 -17.32 11.98
CA GLN A 51 24.50 -18.24 10.91
C GLN A 51 23.30 -18.70 10.07
N ASN A 52 22.15 -18.93 10.70
CA ASN A 52 20.90 -19.26 10.02
C ASN A 52 20.44 -18.12 9.11
N PHE A 53 20.59 -16.86 9.54
CA PHE A 53 20.38 -15.70 8.67
C PHE A 53 21.21 -15.80 7.39
N THR A 54 22.52 -15.97 7.49
CA THR A 54 23.41 -16.05 6.31
C THR A 54 23.02 -17.18 5.36
N LYS A 55 22.50 -18.30 5.88
CA LYS A 55 22.09 -19.47 5.08
C LYS A 55 20.71 -19.33 4.43
N LEU A 56 19.78 -18.70 5.13
CA LEU A 56 18.36 -18.68 4.76
C LEU A 56 17.95 -17.40 4.04
N TRP A 57 18.63 -16.28 4.31
CA TRP A 57 18.20 -14.94 3.87
C TRP A 57 17.95 -14.86 2.36
N GLU A 58 18.89 -15.30 1.53
CA GLU A 58 18.73 -15.28 0.06
C GLU A 58 17.55 -16.12 -0.42
N LYS A 59 17.25 -17.23 0.27
CA LYS A 59 16.16 -18.15 -0.12
C LYS A 59 14.79 -17.61 0.27
N VAL A 60 14.70 -16.98 1.44
CA VAL A 60 13.42 -16.53 2.01
C VAL A 60 12.95 -15.20 1.42
N GLN A 61 13.86 -14.39 0.87
CA GLN A 61 13.56 -13.06 0.31
C GLN A 61 12.37 -13.04 -0.66
N THR A 62 12.29 -14.01 -1.56
CA THR A 62 11.20 -14.11 -2.55
C THR A 62 9.85 -14.46 -1.94
N SER A 63 9.84 -15.00 -0.73
CA SER A 63 8.64 -15.42 0.00
C SER A 63 8.16 -14.35 1.00
N ILE A 64 8.89 -13.26 1.17
CA ILE A 64 8.52 -12.17 2.09
C ILE A 64 7.37 -11.36 1.47
N PRO A 65 6.26 -11.13 2.20
CA PRO A 65 5.20 -10.25 1.72
C PRO A 65 5.70 -8.82 1.49
N ASN A 66 5.33 -8.23 0.35
CA ASN A 66 5.75 -6.87 -0.07
C ASN A 66 5.40 -5.76 0.94
N ASN A 67 4.46 -6.00 1.83
CA ASN A 67 4.02 -5.04 2.84
C ASN A 67 4.50 -5.40 4.24
N ALA A 68 5.45 -6.32 4.43
CA ALA A 68 5.98 -6.63 5.75
C ALA A 68 7.03 -5.59 6.18
N SER A 69 6.84 -4.95 7.34
CA SER A 69 7.86 -4.10 7.97
C SER A 69 8.71 -4.85 8.98
N LYS A 70 8.15 -5.90 9.58
CA LYS A 70 8.84 -6.76 10.54
C LYS A 70 8.43 -8.21 10.37
N ILE A 71 9.42 -9.09 10.29
CA ILE A 71 9.23 -10.53 10.14
C ILE A 71 10.12 -11.30 11.12
N LEU A 72 9.68 -12.48 11.51
CA LEU A 72 10.49 -13.51 12.14
C LEU A 72 10.71 -14.63 11.13
N ILE A 73 11.94 -15.08 11.00
CA ILE A 73 12.27 -16.32 10.29
C ILE A 73 12.73 -17.33 11.34
N ALA A 74 12.01 -18.43 11.46
CA ALA A 74 12.38 -19.52 12.35
C ALA A 74 13.56 -20.32 11.79
N GLU A 75 14.20 -21.14 12.62
CA GLU A 75 15.34 -21.99 12.24
C GLU A 75 15.05 -22.88 11.01
N ASN A 76 13.80 -23.32 10.85
CA ASN A 76 13.36 -24.14 9.73
C ASN A 76 13.07 -23.34 8.44
N GLY A 77 13.23 -22.02 8.46
CA GLY A 77 12.92 -21.13 7.33
C GLY A 77 11.47 -20.65 7.25
N GLN A 78 10.61 -21.01 8.21
CA GLN A 78 9.24 -20.51 8.25
C GLN A 78 9.21 -19.01 8.53
N ILE A 79 8.43 -18.27 7.76
CA ILE A 79 8.30 -16.81 7.86
C ILE A 79 7.01 -16.45 8.59
N PHE A 80 7.14 -15.66 9.65
CA PHE A 80 6.03 -15.07 10.39
C PHE A 80 6.05 -13.56 10.18
N THR A 81 4.94 -12.99 9.68
CA THR A 81 4.81 -11.54 9.53
C THR A 81 4.31 -10.94 10.83
N LEU A 82 5.15 -10.13 11.48
CA LEU A 82 4.87 -9.55 12.78
C LEU A 82 4.25 -8.16 12.69
N GLN A 83 4.64 -7.41 11.65
CA GLN A 83 4.10 -6.09 11.39
C GLN A 83 4.05 -5.82 9.90
N LYS A 84 2.98 -5.15 9.46
CA LYS A 84 2.76 -4.73 8.08
C LYS A 84 2.87 -3.22 7.95
N ILE A 85 3.48 -2.74 6.86
CA ILE A 85 3.41 -1.36 6.41
C ILE A 85 1.97 -1.12 5.96
N ILE A 86 1.20 -0.42 6.78
CA ILE A 86 -0.11 0.08 6.37
C ILE A 86 0.14 1.36 5.60
N VAL A 87 0.21 1.26 4.28
CA VAL A 87 0.21 2.44 3.41
C VAL A 87 -1.19 3.03 3.49
N GLY A 88 -1.33 4.10 4.27
CA GLY A 88 -2.59 4.82 4.43
C GLY A 88 -3.09 5.24 3.04
N ASN A 89 -4.11 4.55 2.56
CA ASN A 89 -4.85 4.84 1.34
C ASN A 89 -3.93 5.10 0.14
N GLN A 90 -3.63 4.07 -0.66
CA GLN A 90 -3.63 4.32 -2.11
C GLN A 90 -4.97 5.00 -2.34
N LYS A 91 -4.98 6.32 -2.56
CA LYS A 91 -6.17 7.04 -3.02
C LYS A 91 -6.77 6.10 -4.06
N ALA A 92 -7.96 5.54 -3.79
CA ALA A 92 -8.65 4.67 -4.74
C ALA A 92 -8.40 5.31 -6.11
N PRO A 93 -7.79 4.59 -7.07
CA PRO A 93 -7.22 5.19 -8.26
C PRO A 93 -8.25 6.18 -8.74
N LEU A 94 -7.92 7.49 -8.77
CA LEU A 94 -8.87 8.56 -9.07
C LEU A 94 -9.66 8.05 -10.26
N VAL A 95 -10.87 7.55 -9.99
CA VAL A 95 -11.66 6.89 -11.01
C VAL A 95 -11.91 8.05 -11.92
N GLN A 96 -11.20 8.09 -13.05
CA GLN A 96 -11.16 9.24 -13.93
C GLN A 96 -12.62 9.54 -14.19
N GLN A 97 -13.12 10.54 -13.47
CA GLN A 97 -14.55 10.71 -13.29
C GLN A 97 -14.97 11.21 -14.64
N SER A 98 -15.44 10.25 -15.44
CA SER A 98 -15.50 10.39 -16.88
C SER A 98 -16.21 11.70 -17.18
N SER A 99 -15.66 12.46 -18.12
CA SER A 99 -16.11 13.79 -18.55
C SER A 99 -17.57 13.84 -19.02
N PHE A 100 -18.36 12.79 -18.79
CA PHE A 100 -19.79 12.67 -19.05
C PHE A 100 -20.61 13.79 -18.39
N PHE A 101 -20.33 14.16 -17.14
CA PHE A 101 -21.05 15.29 -16.51
C PHE A 101 -20.76 16.61 -17.24
N ILE A 102 -19.48 16.90 -17.53
CA ILE A 102 -19.08 18.10 -18.27
C ILE A 102 -19.66 18.08 -19.69
N LEU A 103 -19.67 16.91 -20.33
CA LEU A 103 -20.22 16.70 -21.67
C LEU A 103 -21.74 16.94 -21.70
N ILE A 104 -22.49 16.40 -20.74
CA ILE A 104 -23.93 16.65 -20.59
C ILE A 104 -24.19 18.15 -20.37
N VAL A 105 -23.47 18.78 -19.43
CA VAL A 105 -23.63 20.22 -19.14
C VAL A 105 -23.35 21.07 -20.39
N THR A 106 -22.30 20.72 -21.14
CA THR A 106 -21.93 21.45 -22.36
C THR A 106 -23.00 21.32 -23.45
N ILE A 107 -23.50 20.10 -23.70
CA ILE A 107 -24.55 19.86 -24.70
C ILE A 107 -25.86 20.56 -24.29
N SER A 108 -26.25 20.49 -23.02
CA SER A 108 -27.44 21.19 -22.52
C SER A 108 -27.33 22.70 -22.65
N ALA A 109 -26.17 23.29 -22.36
CA ALA A 109 -25.95 24.73 -22.54
C ALA A 109 -26.06 25.16 -24.01
N ILE A 110 -25.51 24.38 -24.94
CA ILE A 110 -25.60 24.65 -26.40
C ILE A 110 -27.06 24.59 -26.87
N MET A 111 -27.83 23.60 -26.40
CA MET A 111 -29.26 23.47 -26.74
C MET A 111 -30.08 24.69 -26.29
N ILE A 112 -29.85 25.16 -25.06
CA ILE A 112 -30.55 26.35 -24.53
C ILE A 112 -30.20 27.60 -25.34
N LEU A 113 -28.92 27.79 -25.66
CA LEU A 113 -28.47 28.93 -26.47
C LEU A 113 -29.08 28.90 -27.88
N ALA A 114 -29.17 27.72 -28.51
CA ALA A 114 -29.79 27.57 -29.82
C ALA A 114 -31.29 27.94 -29.79
N ILE A 115 -32.03 27.52 -28.76
CA ILE A 115 -33.45 27.86 -28.58
C ILE A 115 -33.62 29.37 -28.37
N LEU A 116 -32.78 29.98 -27.52
CA LEU A 116 -32.84 31.43 -27.26
C LEU A 116 -32.54 32.24 -28.52
N LEU A 117 -31.49 31.88 -29.26
CA LEU A 117 -31.15 32.53 -30.52
C LEU A 117 -32.25 32.36 -31.57
N TRP A 118 -32.87 31.17 -31.66
CA TRP A 118 -33.99 30.95 -32.56
C TRP A 118 -35.22 31.78 -32.19
N TYR A 119 -35.56 31.84 -30.90
CA TYR A 119 -36.66 32.66 -30.39
C TYR A 119 -36.45 34.15 -30.67
N TRP A 120 -35.22 34.65 -30.46
CA TRP A 120 -34.86 36.03 -30.76
C TRP A 120 -34.88 36.34 -32.26
N ARG A 121 -34.42 35.40 -33.10
CA ARG A 121 -34.44 35.57 -34.56
C ARG A 121 -35.85 35.53 -35.15
N LYS A 122 -36.80 34.86 -34.48
CA LYS A 122 -38.20 34.80 -34.94
C LYS A 122 -38.98 36.09 -34.63
N ARG A 123 -38.64 36.81 -33.56
CA ARG A 123 -39.32 38.08 -33.20
C ARG A 123 -39.31 39.17 -34.28
N PRO A 124 -38.21 39.49 -34.99
CA PRO A 124 -38.25 40.50 -36.04
C PRO A 124 -38.98 40.01 -37.31
N ASN A 125 -39.04 38.70 -37.56
CA ASN A 125 -39.62 38.14 -38.77
C ASN A 125 -41.16 37.99 -38.73
N ASP A 126 -41.76 38.13 -37.55
CA ASP A 126 -43.22 38.19 -37.37
C ASP A 126 -43.76 39.64 -37.35
N GLN A 127 -42.90 40.66 -37.25
CA GLN A 127 -43.30 42.07 -37.39
C GLN A 127 -43.34 42.56 -38.86
N GLU A 128 -42.69 41.85 -39.77
CA GLU A 128 -42.67 42.18 -41.21
C GLU A 128 -43.87 41.57 -41.98
N LYS A 129 -44.77 40.85 -41.30
CA LYS A 129 -45.99 40.27 -41.91
C LYS A 129 -47.29 40.94 -41.44
N ALA A 130 -47.18 42.11 -40.82
CA ALA A 130 -48.31 42.90 -40.34
C ALA A 130 -48.41 44.30 -41.00
N GLU A 131 -47.79 44.49 -42.16
CA GLU A 131 -48.06 45.60 -43.09
C GLU A 131 -48.61 45.07 -44.42
#